data_AF-A0AAW1CL97-F1
#
_entry.id   AF-A0AAW1CL97-F1
#
_cell.length_a   1.000
_cell.length_b   1.000
_cell.length_c   1.000
_cell.angle_alpha   90.00
_cell.angle_beta   90.00
_cell.angle_gamma   90.00
#
_symmetry.space_group_name_H-M   'P 1'
#
loop_
_entity.id
_entity.type
_entity.pdbx_description
1 polymer ?
#
loop_
_entity_poly.entity_id
_entity_poly.type
_entity_poly.pdbx_seq_one_letter_code
_entity_poly.pdbx_strand_id
1 'polypeptide(L)'
;MGSDNISLIANTYYKGNQSSSKEFTIVQSNKNYLFILFIILTVILLICYYQQSSNVYWLSTLYLILALLFVLFAILTVLFSVKHERVILVVPIAMQLKTTYLSGRETISSIPWHLLGNLMILDIIVGQQVLFFLAVEVKISNSSKHVILFRHTKPRLKYLERIYRDFQEILDVNR
;
A
#
# COMPACT_ATOMS: atom_id res chain seq x y z
N MET A 1 15.99 -0.95 -13.70
CA MET A 1 15.02 -0.25 -14.57
C MET A 1 13.62 -0.69 -14.17
N GLY A 2 12.95 0.07 -13.31
CA GLY A 2 11.64 -0.31 -12.74
C GLY A 2 10.49 0.14 -13.64
N SER A 3 9.80 -0.84 -14.25
CA SER A 3 8.53 -0.68 -14.97
C SER A 3 7.53 0.10 -14.12
N ASP A 4 7.16 1.29 -14.60
CA ASP A 4 6.20 2.20 -13.95
C ASP A 4 4.80 1.60 -13.92
N ASN A 5 4.45 1.06 -12.76
CA ASN A 5 3.12 0.52 -12.46
C ASN A 5 2.39 1.37 -11.40
N ILE A 6 2.95 2.49 -10.97
CA ILE A 6 2.37 3.35 -9.93
C ILE A 6 1.87 4.62 -10.60
N SER A 7 0.58 4.92 -10.43
CA SER A 7 -0.02 6.18 -10.91
C SER A 7 -0.53 7.00 -9.74
N LEU A 8 -0.34 8.32 -9.86
CA LEU A 8 -0.87 9.30 -8.93
C LEU A 8 -2.10 9.97 -9.56
N ILE A 9 -3.22 9.89 -8.86
CA ILE A 9 -4.47 10.56 -9.21
C ILE A 9 -4.74 11.58 -8.10
N ALA A 10 -4.84 12.85 -8.46
CA ALA A 10 -5.15 13.92 -7.52
C ALA A 10 -6.50 14.53 -7.88
N ASN A 11 -7.45 14.47 -6.95
CA ASN A 11 -8.78 15.06 -7.10
C ASN A 11 -8.91 16.22 -6.11
N THR A 12 -9.48 17.33 -6.56
CA THR A 12 -9.76 18.49 -5.70
C THR A 12 -11.26 18.73 -5.69
N TYR A 13 -11.85 18.81 -4.50
CA TYR A 13 -13.27 19.05 -4.31
C TYR A 13 -13.49 20.45 -3.74
N TYR A 14 -14.33 21.21 -4.42
CA TYR A 14 -14.67 22.58 -4.05
C TYR A 14 -16.02 22.62 -3.35
N LYS A 15 -16.11 23.45 -2.29
CA LYS A 15 -17.39 23.81 -1.68
C LYS A 15 -17.50 25.33 -1.77
N GLY A 16 -18.16 25.84 -2.82
CA GLY A 16 -18.14 27.26 -3.17
C GLY A 16 -16.81 27.68 -3.82
N ASN A 17 -16.32 28.89 -3.51
CA ASN A 17 -15.07 29.44 -4.06
C ASN A 17 -13.78 28.93 -3.37
N GLN A 18 -13.89 28.06 -2.35
CA GLN A 18 -12.73 27.54 -1.62
C GLN A 18 -12.61 26.02 -1.77
N SER A 19 -11.37 25.54 -1.84
CA SER A 19 -11.05 24.11 -1.82
C SER A 19 -11.42 23.54 -0.45
N SER A 20 -12.40 22.63 -0.42
CA SER A 20 -12.90 22.04 0.82
C SER A 20 -12.19 20.73 1.14
N SER A 21 -11.79 19.97 0.11
CA SER A 21 -10.98 18.78 0.29
C SER A 21 -10.11 18.45 -0.93
N LYS A 22 -8.98 17.80 -0.68
CA LYS A 22 -8.07 17.30 -1.72
C LYS A 22 -7.72 15.85 -1.45
N GLU A 23 -7.87 14.99 -2.45
CA GLU A 23 -7.59 13.57 -2.39
C GLU A 23 -6.40 13.23 -3.29
N PHE A 24 -5.45 12.48 -2.75
CA PHE A 24 -4.33 11.91 -3.47
C PHE A 24 -4.40 10.41 -3.39
N THR A 25 -4.64 9.78 -4.54
CA THR A 25 -4.69 8.34 -4.68
C THR A 25 -3.44 7.85 -5.38
N ILE A 26 -2.75 6.90 -4.76
CA ILE A 26 -1.63 6.19 -5.35
C ILE A 26 -2.12 4.78 -5.65
N VAL A 27 -2.27 4.50 -6.94
CA VAL A 27 -2.67 3.18 -7.43
C VAL A 27 -1.43 2.38 -7.72
N GLN A 28 -1.31 1.22 -7.10
CA GLN A 28 -0.27 0.26 -7.43
C GLN A 28 -0.88 -0.78 -8.38
N SER A 29 -0.45 -0.78 -9.63
CA SER A 29 -0.75 -1.85 -10.57
C SER A 29 0.06 -3.07 -10.17
N ASN A 30 -0.51 -3.85 -9.24
CA ASN A 30 0.13 -5.06 -8.78
C ASN A 30 0.01 -6.12 -9.86
N LYS A 31 1.13 -6.40 -10.53
CA LYS A 31 1.21 -7.54 -11.44
C LYS A 31 1.37 -8.77 -10.56
N ASN A 32 0.27 -9.51 -10.39
CA ASN A 32 0.18 -10.72 -9.58
C ASN A 32 0.96 -11.92 -10.18
N TYR A 33 2.15 -11.70 -10.74
CA TYR A 33 3.00 -12.73 -11.33
C TYR A 33 3.32 -13.85 -10.33
N LEU A 34 3.54 -13.51 -9.06
CA LEU A 34 3.77 -14.51 -8.02
C LEU A 34 2.53 -15.39 -7.81
N PHE A 35 1.33 -14.81 -7.79
CA PHE A 35 0.09 -15.57 -7.67
C PHE A 35 -0.15 -16.50 -8.88
N ILE A 36 0.10 -16.00 -10.09
CA ILE A 36 0.01 -16.80 -11.32
C ILE A 36 1.03 -17.95 -11.27
N LEU A 37 2.27 -17.66 -10.84
CA LEU A 37 3.32 -18.66 -10.66
C LEU A 37 2.92 -19.72 -9.62
N PHE A 38 2.31 -19.33 -8.51
CA PHE A 38 1.79 -20.26 -7.51
C PHE A 38 0.70 -21.18 -8.07
N ILE A 39 -0.24 -20.64 -8.87
CA ILE A 39 -1.29 -21.46 -9.51
C ILE A 39 -0.68 -22.46 -10.50
N ILE A 40 0.29 -22.03 -11.32
CA ILE A 40 0.94 -22.92 -12.27
C ILE A 40 1.65 -24.05 -11.52
N LEU A 41 2.36 -23.73 -10.43
CA LEU A 41 3.12 -24.69 -9.65
C LEU A 41 2.19 -25.69 -8.91
N THR A 42 1.05 -25.24 -8.39
CA THR A 42 0.05 -26.16 -7.79
C THR A 42 -0.58 -27.09 -8.82
N VAL A 43 -0.86 -26.61 -10.03
CA VAL A 43 -1.38 -27.44 -11.13
C VAL A 43 -0.37 -28.50 -11.54
N ILE A 44 0.92 -28.15 -11.64
CA ILE A 44 1.99 -29.10 -11.95
C ILE A 44 2.07 -30.19 -10.86
N LEU A 45 2.01 -29.83 -9.58
CA LEU A 45 2.03 -30.79 -8.47
C LEU A 45 0.83 -31.75 -8.51
N LEU A 46 -0.36 -31.27 -8.87
CA LEU A 46 -1.56 -32.11 -9.04
C LEU A 46 -1.44 -33.09 -10.21
N ILE A 47 -0.85 -32.65 -11.33
CA ILE A 47 -0.58 -33.52 -12.48
C ILE A 47 0.44 -34.61 -12.10
N CYS A 48 1.52 -34.24 -11.42
CA CYS A 48 2.52 -35.20 -10.93
C CYS A 48 1.90 -36.21 -9.96
N TYR A 49 1.01 -35.75 -9.06
CA TYR A 49 0.26 -36.63 -8.17
C TYR A 49 -0.60 -37.63 -8.95
N TYR A 50 -1.30 -37.19 -10.01
CA TYR A 50 -2.16 -38.05 -10.82
C TYR A 50 -1.38 -39.07 -11.67
N GLN A 51 -0.20 -38.70 -12.17
CA GLN A 51 0.68 -39.58 -12.95
C GLN A 51 1.44 -40.60 -12.10
N GLN A 52 1.47 -40.44 -10.76
CA GLN A 52 2.14 -41.35 -9.84
C GLN A 52 1.42 -42.71 -9.77
N SER A 53 1.83 -43.65 -10.64
CA SER A 53 1.22 -44.97 -10.82
C SER A 53 1.79 -46.07 -9.88
N SER A 54 2.13 -45.76 -8.62
CA SER A 54 2.79 -46.77 -7.76
C SER A 54 2.52 -46.60 -6.26
N ASN A 55 2.10 -47.70 -5.65
CA ASN A 55 1.95 -48.19 -4.25
C ASN A 55 2.67 -47.52 -3.04
N VAL A 56 3.22 -46.30 -3.15
CA VAL A 56 3.99 -45.63 -2.09
C VAL A 56 3.19 -44.46 -1.52
N TYR A 57 2.33 -44.77 -0.54
CA TYR A 57 1.40 -43.82 0.09
C TYR A 57 2.06 -42.57 0.69
N TRP A 58 3.33 -42.65 1.11
CA TRP A 58 4.06 -41.53 1.72
C TRP A 58 4.41 -40.41 0.73
N LEU A 59 4.64 -40.72 -0.54
CA LEU A 59 4.92 -39.70 -1.55
C LEU A 59 3.64 -38.94 -1.90
N SER A 60 2.52 -39.65 -2.00
CA SER A 60 1.20 -39.08 -2.25
C SER A 60 0.77 -38.07 -1.17
N THR A 61 1.02 -38.37 0.11
CA THR A 61 0.71 -37.44 1.22
C THR A 61 1.60 -36.19 1.20
N LEU A 62 2.89 -36.33 0.88
CA LEU A 62 3.81 -35.19 0.76
C LEU A 62 3.40 -34.21 -0.35
N TYR A 63 2.99 -34.71 -1.52
CA TYR A 63 2.52 -33.85 -2.61
C TYR A 63 1.25 -33.06 -2.22
N LEU A 64 0.31 -33.69 -1.52
CA LEU A 64 -0.89 -33.01 -1.04
C LEU A 64 -0.57 -31.92 0.00
N ILE A 65 0.33 -32.20 0.94
CA ILE A 65 0.76 -31.21 1.94
C ILE A 65 1.45 -30.02 1.26
N LEU A 66 2.32 -30.30 0.27
CA LEU A 66 3.03 -29.25 -0.46
C LEU A 66 2.07 -28.39 -1.29
N ALA A 67 1.11 -29.01 -1.98
CA ALA A 67 0.06 -28.31 -2.71
C ALA A 67 -0.78 -27.42 -1.77
N LEU A 68 -1.15 -27.93 -0.59
CA LEU A 68 -1.88 -27.16 0.42
C LEU A 68 -1.10 -25.93 0.91
N LEU A 69 0.20 -26.10 1.18
CA LEU A 69 1.07 -24.99 1.59
C LEU A 69 1.18 -23.91 0.50
N PHE A 70 1.30 -24.32 -0.77
CA PHE A 70 1.34 -23.36 -1.88
C PHE A 70 0.02 -22.61 -2.04
N VAL A 71 -1.12 -23.28 -1.91
CA VAL A 71 -2.44 -22.63 -1.93
C VAL A 71 -2.57 -21.65 -0.77
N LEU A 72 -2.17 -22.05 0.44
CA LEU A 72 -2.20 -21.18 1.61
C LEU A 72 -1.34 -19.93 1.40
N PHE A 73 -0.12 -20.11 0.88
CA PHE A 73 0.79 -19.00 0.60
C PHE A 73 0.25 -18.07 -0.48
N ALA A 74 -0.38 -18.60 -1.52
CA ALA A 74 -1.03 -17.82 -2.56
C ALA A 74 -2.17 -16.96 -1.99
N ILE A 75 -3.02 -17.53 -1.12
CA ILE A 75 -4.10 -16.83 -0.44
C ILE A 75 -3.53 -15.71 0.45
N LEU A 76 -2.53 -16.02 1.29
CA LEU A 76 -1.89 -15.02 2.15
C LEU A 76 -1.31 -13.86 1.33
N THR A 77 -0.65 -14.16 0.22
CA THR A 77 -0.09 -13.15 -0.68
C THR A 77 -1.17 -12.20 -1.19
N VAL A 78 -2.34 -12.72 -1.59
CA VAL A 78 -3.46 -11.89 -2.05
C VAL A 78 -4.06 -11.07 -0.90
N LEU A 79 -4.22 -11.68 0.28
CA LEU A 79 -4.81 -11.01 1.45
C LEU A 79 -4.00 -9.80 1.92
N PHE A 80 -2.66 -9.93 1.95
CA PHE A 80 -1.77 -8.87 2.39
C PHE A 80 -1.36 -7.89 1.29
N SER A 81 -1.79 -8.13 0.05
CA SER A 81 -1.45 -7.27 -1.06
C SER A 81 -2.31 -6.00 -1.07
N VAL A 82 -1.66 -4.84 -1.22
CA VAL A 82 -2.32 -3.54 -1.28
C VAL A 82 -2.63 -3.15 -2.72
N LYS A 83 -3.87 -2.74 -2.97
CA LYS A 83 -4.39 -2.33 -4.29
C LYS A 83 -4.13 -0.84 -4.54
N HIS A 84 -4.48 -0.02 -3.56
CA HIS A 84 -4.27 1.43 -3.62
C HIS A 84 -4.28 2.03 -2.22
N GLU A 85 -3.54 3.13 -2.07
CA GLU A 85 -3.54 3.95 -0.88
C GLU A 85 -3.98 5.36 -1.25
N ARG A 86 -4.73 6.00 -0.35
CA ARG A 86 -5.28 7.33 -0.55
C ARG A 86 -5.06 8.17 0.69
N VAL A 87 -4.72 9.43 0.48
CA VAL A 87 -4.73 10.44 1.53
C VAL A 87 -5.74 11.50 1.13
N ILE A 88 -6.69 11.77 2.01
CA ILE A 88 -7.72 12.78 1.83
C ILE A 88 -7.48 13.85 2.89
N LEU A 89 -7.29 15.07 2.43
CA LEU A 89 -7.21 16.25 3.28
C LEU A 89 -8.57 16.92 3.29
N VAL A 90 -9.22 16.97 4.46
CA VAL A 90 -10.52 17.64 4.65
C VAL A 90 -10.27 18.86 5.53
N VAL A 91 -10.22 20.05 4.92
CA VAL A 91 -9.92 21.30 5.62
C VAL A 91 -11.22 21.86 6.23
N PRO A 92 -11.21 22.35 7.48
CA PRO A 92 -10.18 22.28 8.52
C PRO A 92 -10.43 21.13 9.52
N ILE A 93 -10.97 20.00 9.06
CA ILE A 93 -11.50 18.94 9.91
C ILE A 93 -10.41 17.92 10.28
N ALA A 94 -9.86 17.22 9.29
CA ALA A 94 -8.95 16.11 9.49
C ALA A 94 -8.22 15.70 8.21
N MET A 95 -7.10 15.01 8.40
CA MET A 95 -6.44 14.21 7.35
C MET A 95 -6.82 12.75 7.52
N GLN A 96 -7.30 12.10 6.46
CA GLN A 96 -7.66 10.69 6.44
C GLN A 96 -6.71 9.92 5.53
N LEU A 97 -6.11 8.86 6.05
CA LEU A 97 -5.33 7.89 5.29
C LEU A 97 -6.19 6.63 5.14
N LYS A 98 -6.38 6.18 3.90
CA LYS A 98 -7.14 4.99 3.54
C LYS A 98 -6.25 4.03 2.75
N THR A 99 -6.16 2.79 3.20
CA THR A 99 -5.45 1.72 2.50
C THR A 99 -6.46 0.64 2.12
N THR A 100 -6.52 0.31 0.83
CA THR A 100 -7.42 -0.71 0.30
C THR A 100 -6.61 -1.91 -0.18
N TYR A 101 -6.92 -3.08 0.36
CA TYR A 101 -6.25 -4.34 0.04
C TYR A 101 -6.94 -5.05 -1.15
N LEU A 102 -6.23 -5.94 -1.84
CA LEU A 102 -6.81 -6.77 -2.90
C LEU A 102 -7.94 -7.68 -2.37
N SER A 103 -7.88 -8.06 -1.09
CA SER A 103 -8.96 -8.77 -0.39
C SER A 103 -10.27 -7.97 -0.26
N GLY A 104 -10.26 -6.66 -0.56
CA GLY A 104 -11.39 -5.76 -0.29
C GLY A 104 -11.41 -5.21 1.13
N ARG A 105 -10.51 -5.64 2.02
CA ARG A 105 -10.32 -5.02 3.34
C ARG A 105 -9.91 -3.56 3.15
N GLU A 106 -10.48 -2.68 3.95
CA GLU A 106 -10.11 -1.28 4.02
C GLU A 106 -9.64 -0.94 5.43
N THR A 107 -8.57 -0.18 5.53
CA THR A 107 -8.12 0.40 6.81
C THR A 107 -8.11 1.91 6.68
N ILE A 108 -8.79 2.59 7.59
CA ILE A 108 -8.92 4.04 7.62
C ILE A 108 -8.32 4.54 8.93
N SER A 109 -7.40 5.48 8.85
CA SER A 109 -6.89 6.22 10.00
C SER A 109 -7.09 7.71 9.78
N SER A 110 -7.63 8.39 10.79
CA SER A 110 -7.92 9.82 10.74
C SER A 110 -7.07 10.57 11.75
N ILE A 111 -6.47 11.68 11.34
CA ILE A 111 -5.69 12.59 12.18
C ILE A 111 -6.41 13.94 12.20
N PRO A 112 -6.89 14.40 13.37
CA PRO A 112 -7.53 15.70 13.51
C PRO A 112 -6.62 16.86 13.06
N TRP A 113 -7.22 17.90 12.47
CA TRP A 113 -6.48 19.04 11.90
C TRP A 113 -5.56 19.73 12.92
N HIS A 114 -6.04 19.96 14.13
CA HIS A 114 -5.29 20.64 15.20
C HIS A 114 -4.04 19.88 15.67
N LEU A 115 -3.94 18.58 15.39
CA LEU A 115 -2.76 17.77 15.72
C LEU A 115 -1.76 17.72 14.55
N LEU A 116 -2.14 18.18 13.36
CA LEU A 116 -1.24 18.18 12.20
C LEU A 116 -0.13 19.21 12.38
N GLY A 117 1.10 18.73 12.31
CA GLY A 117 2.31 19.52 12.26
C GLY A 117 2.85 19.62 10.84
N ASN A 118 4.17 19.70 10.73
CA ASN A 118 4.83 19.86 9.45
C ASN A 118 4.91 18.52 8.69
N LEU A 119 4.94 18.60 7.35
CA LEU A 119 5.28 17.44 6.52
C LEU A 119 6.79 17.37 6.32
N MET A 120 7.29 16.15 6.13
CA MET A 120 8.69 15.87 5.82
C MET A 120 8.80 14.70 4.86
N ILE A 121 9.78 14.75 3.97
CA ILE A 121 10.19 13.59 3.16
C ILE A 121 11.38 12.96 3.87
N LEU A 122 11.21 11.71 4.30
CA LEU A 122 12.23 10.91 4.95
C LEU A 122 12.90 10.02 3.91
N ASP A 123 14.22 10.01 3.89
CA ASP A 123 15.05 9.04 3.20
C ASP A 123 15.47 7.93 4.16
N ILE A 124 15.35 6.68 3.69
CA ILE A 124 15.72 5.50 4.46
C ILE A 124 16.61 4.64 3.57
N ILE A 125 17.83 4.36 4.06
CA ILE A 125 18.78 3.50 3.37
C ILE A 125 18.55 2.07 3.85
N VAL A 126 18.20 1.19 2.92
CA VAL A 126 18.03 -0.25 3.19
C VAL A 126 18.95 -1.02 2.25
N GLY A 127 20.02 -1.58 2.81
CA GLY A 127 21.07 -2.23 2.02
C GLY A 127 21.78 -1.22 1.11
N GLN A 128 21.66 -1.40 -0.20
CA GLN A 128 22.22 -0.52 -1.23
C GLN A 128 21.14 0.31 -1.97
N GLN A 129 19.93 0.42 -1.41
CA GLN A 129 18.82 1.17 -2.00
C GLN A 129 18.34 2.26 -1.06
N VAL A 130 18.02 3.42 -1.63
CA VAL A 130 17.41 4.55 -0.92
C VAL A 130 15.90 4.53 -1.17
N LEU A 131 15.11 4.49 -0.10
CA LEU A 131 13.66 4.58 -0.14
C LEU A 131 13.22 5.94 0.41
N PHE A 132 12.21 6.53 -0.22
CA PHE A 132 11.64 7.80 0.21
C PHE A 132 10.23 7.60 0.76
N PHE A 133 9.94 8.23 1.88
CA PHE A 133 8.64 8.19 2.55
C PHE A 133 8.17 9.60 2.87
N LEU A 134 6.89 9.87 2.69
CA LEU A 134 6.29 11.12 3.14
C LEU A 134 5.77 10.90 4.55
N ALA A 135 6.16 11.73 5.51
CA ALA A 135 5.69 11.67 6.88
C ALA A 135 5.05 12.99 7.30
N VAL A 136 4.04 12.90 8.15
CA VAL A 136 3.42 14.05 8.80
C VAL A 136 3.70 13.99 10.29
N GLU A 137 4.12 15.12 10.85
CA GLU A 137 4.25 15.28 12.28
C GLU A 137 2.86 15.37 12.91
N VAL A 138 2.61 14.60 13.97
CA VAL A 138 1.38 14.63 14.76
C VAL A 138 1.75 15.01 16.18
N LYS A 139 1.26 16.16 16.64
CA LYS A 139 1.48 16.66 17.99
C LYS A 139 0.56 15.90 18.95
N ILE A 140 1.14 15.28 19.98
CA ILE A 140 0.39 14.56 21.02
C ILE A 140 0.88 15.08 22.35
N SER A 141 0.11 15.98 22.98
CA SER A 141 0.35 16.61 24.30
C SER A 141 1.81 16.99 24.62
N ASN A 142 2.65 16.01 24.99
CA ASN A 142 4.05 16.20 25.40
C ASN A 142 5.09 15.58 24.43
N SER A 143 4.67 15.08 23.26
CA SER A 143 5.57 14.47 22.27
C SER A 143 5.05 14.66 20.84
N SER A 144 5.95 14.69 19.86
CA SER A 144 5.59 14.61 18.45
C SER A 144 5.82 13.20 17.92
N LYS A 145 4.85 12.69 17.16
CA LYS A 145 4.94 11.39 16.49
C LYS A 145 4.87 11.58 14.99
N HIS A 146 5.76 10.92 14.27
CA HIS A 146 5.74 10.92 12.80
C HIS A 146 4.85 9.79 12.29
N VAL A 147 3.88 10.13 11.45
CA VAL A 147 3.03 9.17 10.76
C VAL A 147 3.46 9.11 9.30
N ILE A 148 3.91 7.94 8.86
CA ILE A 148 4.31 7.69 7.48
C ILE A 148 3.06 7.54 6.62
N LEU A 149 2.92 8.41 5.64
CA LEU A 149 1.93 8.34 4.57
C LEU A 149 2.40 7.34 3.51
N PHE A 150 1.45 6.66 2.88
CA PHE A 150 1.71 5.71 1.79
C PHE A 150 2.69 4.57 2.16
N ARG A 151 2.52 3.99 3.35
CA ARG A 151 3.42 2.98 3.92
C ARG A 151 3.58 1.75 3.02
N HIS A 152 2.52 1.36 2.31
CA HIS A 152 2.51 0.13 1.53
C HIS A 152 2.88 0.35 0.07
N THR A 153 2.41 1.43 -0.56
CA THR A 153 2.62 1.69 -1.99
C THR A 153 4.02 2.20 -2.33
N LYS A 154 4.75 2.77 -1.34
CA LYS A 154 6.15 3.22 -1.46
C LYS A 154 6.41 3.99 -2.77
N PRO A 155 5.75 5.14 -2.95
CA PRO A 155 5.76 5.83 -4.23
C PRO A 155 7.14 6.44 -4.52
N ARG A 156 7.42 6.72 -5.81
CA ARG A 156 8.66 7.40 -6.21
C ARG A 156 8.70 8.84 -5.70
N LEU A 157 9.92 9.34 -5.46
CA LEU A 157 10.15 10.70 -4.96
C LEU A 157 9.40 11.79 -5.75
N LYS A 158 9.36 11.70 -7.09
CA LYS A 158 8.61 12.64 -7.95
C LYS A 158 7.13 12.78 -7.55
N TYR A 159 6.47 11.68 -7.15
CA TYR A 159 5.08 11.72 -6.70
C TYR A 159 4.97 12.28 -5.28
N LEU A 160 5.90 11.91 -4.38
CA LEU A 160 5.94 12.44 -3.01
C LEU A 160 6.17 13.95 -3.01
N GLU A 161 7.08 14.47 -3.83
CA GLU A 161 7.34 15.91 -3.95
C GLU A 161 6.12 16.68 -4.41
N ARG A 162 5.34 16.10 -5.34
CA ARG A 162 4.09 16.72 -5.81
C ARG A 162 3.06 16.78 -4.69
N ILE A 163 2.86 15.66 -3.98
CA ILE A 163 1.93 15.60 -2.84
C ILE A 163 2.39 16.56 -1.75
N TYR A 164 3.68 16.59 -1.43
CA TYR A 164 4.27 17.46 -0.43
C TYR A 164 3.99 18.94 -0.73
N ARG A 165 4.29 19.40 -1.95
CA ARG A 165 4.06 20.80 -2.35
C ARG A 165 2.58 21.17 -2.20
N ASP A 166 1.71 20.34 -2.74
CA ASP A 166 0.27 20.58 -2.68
C ASP A 166 -0.29 20.55 -1.24
N PHE A 167 0.23 19.66 -0.38
CA PHE A 167 -0.15 19.61 1.03
C PHE A 167 0.34 20.84 1.79
N GLN A 168 1.60 21.20 1.58
CA GLN A 168 2.23 22.32 2.27
C GLN A 168 1.53 23.64 1.93
N GLU A 169 1.19 23.85 0.66
CA GLU A 169 0.40 25.01 0.23
C GLU A 169 -0.94 25.10 0.96
N ILE A 170 -1.66 23.98 1.10
CA ILE A 170 -2.95 23.96 1.81
C ILE A 170 -2.76 24.19 3.32
N LEU A 171 -1.72 23.63 3.92
CA LEU A 171 -1.43 23.83 5.35
C LEU A 171 -1.05 25.29 5.62
N ASP A 172 -0.20 25.90 4.79
CA ASP A 172 0.26 27.27 4.97
C ASP A 172 -0.90 28.28 4.82
N VAL A 173 -1.89 28.00 3.96
CA VAL A 173 -3.09 28.85 3.80
C VAL A 173 -4.04 28.74 5.00
N ASN A 174 -4.06 27.60 5.71
CA ASN A 174 -5.07 27.28 6.74
C ASN A 174 -4.49 27.17 8.16
N ARG A 175 -3.28 27.71 8.38
CA ARG A 175 -2.58 27.74 9.67
C ARG A 175 -2.58 29.15 10.23
#